data_AF-A0A3B0T207-F1
#
_entry.id   AF-A0A3B0T207-F1
#
_cell.length_a   1.000
_cell.length_b   1.000
_cell.length_c   1.000
_cell.angle_alpha   90.00
_cell.angle_beta   90.00
_cell.angle_gamma   90.00
#
_symmetry.space_group_name_H-M   'P 1'
#
loop_
_entity.id
_entity.type
_entity.pdbx_description
1 polymer ?
#
loop_
_entity_poly.entity_id
_entity_poly.type
_entity_poly.pdbx_seq_one_letter_code
_entity_poly.pdbx_strand_id
1 'polypeptide(L)' 'MATSAQMQTLARRHQELEAEITAEIKHPAFDEMRVFDLKRQKLRVKDQIAEIDVDIKSG' A
#
# COMPACT_ATOMS: atom_id res chain seq x y z
N MET A 1 -1.86 -18.97 -14.47
CA MET A 1 -1.86 -17.49 -14.54
C MET A 1 -2.70 -16.94 -13.41
N ALA A 2 -2.11 -16.75 -12.22
CA ALA A 2 -2.80 -16.28 -11.02
C ALA A 2 -2.18 -14.99 -10.43
N THR A 3 -1.06 -14.52 -10.99
CA THR A 3 -0.26 -13.42 -10.44
C THR A 3 -0.85 -12.03 -10.74
N SER A 4 -1.50 -11.84 -11.88
CA SER A 4 -2.11 -10.55 -12.26
C SER A 4 -3.28 -10.14 -11.36
N ALA A 5 -4.10 -11.09 -10.92
CA ALA A 5 -5.22 -10.83 -10.02
C ALA A 5 -4.75 -10.44 -8.61
N GLN A 6 -3.70 -11.10 -8.10
CA GLN A 6 -3.10 -10.77 -6.81
C GLN A 6 -2.45 -9.38 -6.83
N MET A 7 -1.72 -9.05 -7.91
CA MET A 7 -1.14 -7.72 -8.10
C MET A 7 -2.21 -6.62 -8.14
N GLN A 8 -3.31 -6.81 -8.88
CA GLN A 8 -4.43 -5.84 -8.90
C GLN A 8 -5.05 -5.63 -7.51
N THR A 9 -5.23 -6.71 -6.75
CA THR A 9 -5.81 -6.64 -5.41
C THR A 9 -4.90 -5.88 -4.45
N LEU A 10 -3.58 -6.13 -4.52
CA LEU A 10 -2.60 -5.42 -3.72
C LEU A 10 -2.43 -3.96 -4.14
N ALA A 11 -2.41 -3.67 -5.44
CA ALA A 11 -2.37 -2.32 -5.97
C ALA A 11 -3.57 -1.49 -5.49
N ARG A 12 -4.76 -2.09 -5.48
CA ARG A 12 -5.98 -1.46 -4.95
C ARG A 12 -5.86 -1.18 -3.45
N ARG A 13 -5.41 -2.15 -2.65
CA ARG A 13 -5.15 -1.95 -1.21
C ARG A 13 -4.13 -0.84 -0.95
N HIS A 14 -3.08 -0.77 -1.75
CA HIS A 14 -2.07 0.29 -1.65
C HIS A 14 -2.69 1.66 -1.96
N GLN A 15 -3.52 1.76 -2.99
CA GLN A 15 -4.25 2.99 -3.31
C GLN A 15 -5.21 3.42 -2.19
N GLU A 16 -5.92 2.49 -1.58
CA GLU A 16 -6.83 2.76 -0.45
C GLU A 16 -6.05 3.28 0.77
N LEU A 17 -4.94 2.63 1.14
CA LEU A 17 -4.06 3.08 2.22
C LEU A 17 -3.46 4.46 1.94
N GLU A 18 -3.05 4.74 0.70
CA GLU A 18 -2.56 6.07 0.30
C GLU A 18 -3.65 7.14 0.41
N ALA A 19 -4.87 6.82 0.00
CA ALA A 19 -6.00 7.73 0.09
C ALA A 19 -6.34 8.04 1.55
N GLU A 20 -6.37 7.02 2.42
CA GLU A 20 -6.56 7.21 3.87
C GLU A 20 -5.45 8.07 4.48
N ILE A 21 -4.19 7.77 4.21
CA ILE A 21 -3.05 8.58 4.69
C ILE A 21 -3.19 10.03 4.23
N THR A 22 -3.53 10.25 2.96
CA THR A 22 -3.64 11.60 2.39
C THR A 22 -4.83 12.36 2.96
N ALA A 23 -5.95 11.68 3.19
CA ALA A 23 -7.14 12.27 3.82
C ALA A 23 -6.86 12.63 5.28
N GLU A 24 -6.19 11.74 6.01
CA GLU A 24 -5.80 11.96 7.40
C GLU A 24 -4.83 13.15 7.48
N ILE A 25 -3.72 13.16 6.74
CA ILE A 25 -2.74 14.27 6.74
C ILE A 25 -3.35 15.62 6.30
N LYS A 26 -4.36 15.61 5.41
CA LYS A 26 -5.08 16.82 5.01
C LYS A 26 -5.91 17.42 6.16
N HIS A 27 -6.25 16.63 7.16
CA HIS A 27 -7.00 17.10 8.31
C HIS A 27 -6.08 17.94 9.21
N PRO A 28 -6.46 19.16 9.61
CA PRO A 28 -5.60 20.02 10.45
C PRO A 28 -5.38 19.50 11.87
N ALA A 29 -6.18 18.50 12.29
CA ALA A 29 -6.06 17.80 13.57
C ALA A 29 -5.72 16.31 13.37
N PHE A 30 -4.92 16.01 12.35
CA PHE A 30 -4.55 14.63 12.05
C PHE A 30 -3.72 14.03 13.18
N ASP A 31 -3.97 12.74 13.43
CA ASP A 31 -3.19 11.98 14.40
C ASP A 31 -1.90 11.49 13.74
N GLU A 32 -0.77 12.10 14.11
CA GLU A 32 0.56 11.69 13.65
C GLU A 32 0.84 10.21 13.93
N MET A 33 0.36 9.67 15.05
CA MET A 33 0.55 8.27 15.43
C MET A 33 -0.20 7.34 14.46
N ARG A 34 -1.43 7.71 14.11
CA ARG A 34 -2.25 7.00 13.12
C ARG A 34 -1.65 7.06 11.72
N VAL A 35 -1.17 8.24 11.30
CA VAL A 35 -0.45 8.41 10.02
C VAL A 35 0.84 7.59 9.99
N PHE A 36 1.57 7.50 11.10
CA PHE A 36 2.78 6.70 11.21
C PHE A 36 2.50 5.20 11.03
N ASP A 37 1.45 4.69 11.70
CA ASP A 37 1.02 3.30 11.55
C ASP A 37 0.52 2.99 10.13
N LEU A 38 -0.26 3.90 9.53
CA LEU A 38 -0.71 3.76 8.15
C LEU A 38 0.47 3.76 7.17
N LYS A 39 1.45 4.67 7.33
CA LYS A 39 2.68 4.67 6.51
C LYS A 39 3.46 3.37 6.66
N ARG A 40 3.52 2.80 7.86
CA ARG A 40 4.19 1.52 8.12
C ARG A 40 3.46 0.35 7.46
N GLN A 41 2.13 0.35 7.48
CA GLN A 41 1.32 -0.62 6.73
C GLN A 41 1.52 -0.46 5.23
N LYS A 42 1.48 0.78 4.72
CA LYS A 42 1.76 1.08 3.31
C LYS A 42 3.13 0.57 2.89
N LEU A 43 4.17 0.76 3.72
CA LEU A 43 5.51 0.26 3.44
C LEU A 43 5.51 -1.26 3.27
N ARG A 44 4.87 -1.99 4.19
CA ARG A 44 4.72 -3.45 4.09
C ARG A 44 3.98 -3.89 2.83
N VAL A 45 2.87 -3.21 2.48
CA VAL A 45 2.12 -3.53 1.26
C VAL A 45 2.95 -3.24 0.02
N LYS A 46 3.74 -2.16 0.02
CA LYS A 46 4.66 -1.83 -1.06
C LYS A 46 5.76 -2.89 -1.21
N ASP A 47 6.31 -3.39 -0.12
CA ASP A 47 7.30 -4.47 -0.13
C ASP A 47 6.70 -5.76 -0.68
N GLN A 48 5.46 -6.11 -0.28
CA GLN A 48 4.74 -7.26 -0.84
C GLN A 48 4.45 -7.11 -2.35
N ILE A 49 4.12 -5.91 -2.81
CA ILE A 49 3.97 -5.63 -4.25
C ILE A 49 5.30 -5.79 -4.97
N ALA A 50 6.38 -5.28 -4.40
CA ALA A 50 7.72 -5.39 -4.99
C ALA A 50 8.17 -6.85 -5.08
N GLU A 51 7.89 -7.67 -4.06
CA GLU A 51 8.18 -9.10 -4.06
C GLU A 51 7.45 -9.82 -5.20
N ILE A 52 6.14 -9.56 -5.37
CA ILE A 52 5.35 -10.14 -6.45
C ILE A 52 5.78 -9.61 -7.83
N ASP A 53 6.14 -8.33 -7.93
CA ASP A 53 6.62 -7.73 -9.19
C ASP A 53 7.97 -8.33 -9.60
N VAL A 54 8.86 -8.59 -8.64
CA VAL A 54 10.12 -9.31 -8.86
C VAL A 54 9.82 -10.74 -9.35
N ASP A 55 8.95 -11.47 -8.66
CA ASP A 55 8.55 -12.84 -9.03
C ASP A 55 7.99 -12.90 -10.47
N ILE A 56 7.16 -11.93 -10.87
CA ILE A 56 6.62 -11.83 -12.24
C ILE A 56 7.73 -11.57 -13.28
N LYS A 57 8.75 -10.79 -12.95
CA LYS A 57 9.85 -10.43 -13.87
C LYS A 57 10.89 -11.54 -14.04
N SER A 58 10.98 -12.46 -13.08
CA SER A 58 11.93 -13.58 -13.12
C SER A 58 11.41 -14.87 -13.77
N GLY A 59 10.16 -14.88 -14.26
CA GLY A 59 9.56 -15.99 -15.02
C GLY A 59 9.44 -15.69 -16.51
#